data_AF-A0A1A6XM68-F1
#
_entry.id   AF-A0A1A6XM68-F1
#
_cell.length_a   1.000
_cell.length_b   1.000
_cell.length_c   1.000
_cell.angle_alpha   90.00
_cell.angle_beta   90.00
_cell.angle_gamma   90.00
#
_symmetry.space_group_name_H-M   'P 1'
#
loop_
_entity.id
_entity.type
_entity.pdbx_description
1 polymer ?
#
loop_
_entity_poly.entity_id
_entity_poly.type
_entity_poly.pdbx_seq_one_letter_code
_entity_poly.pdbx_strand_id
1 'polypeptide(L)'
;MAAIGDNDALFDSQLIIGPTIIAGSNLLRHLQAVGEFDINSAPNWLYLPIEQAFADELGCARYVQEPIDAYTQGMLQQLAAIEASPDGQGALEGDLGSTVRAVEAVRMLQDTVKVALINGDLVLA
;
A
#
# COMPACT_ATOMS: atom_id res chain seq x y z
N MET A 1 -29.15 12.12 27.19
CA MET A 1 -27.97 11.27 26.93
C MET A 1 -27.19 11.95 25.83
N ALA A 2 -26.13 12.68 26.21
CA ALA A 2 -25.23 13.30 25.25
C ALA A 2 -24.36 12.21 24.61
N ALA A 3 -24.19 12.28 23.30
CA ALA A 3 -23.40 11.34 22.53
C ALA A 3 -21.91 11.51 22.87
N ILE A 4 -21.25 10.38 23.11
CA ILE A 4 -19.81 10.19 23.24
C ILE A 4 -19.29 10.04 21.79
N GLY A 5 -18.25 10.73 21.28
CA GLY A 5 -17.37 11.73 21.86
C GLY A 5 -16.59 12.46 20.76
N ASP A 6 -15.85 13.50 21.15
CA ASP A 6 -14.84 14.15 20.32
C ASP A 6 -13.86 13.09 19.78
N ASN A 7 -13.73 13.01 18.45
CA ASN A 7 -12.60 12.28 17.89
C ASN A 7 -11.43 13.27 17.75
N ASP A 8 -10.73 13.53 18.85
CA ASP A 8 -9.47 14.30 18.93
C ASP A 8 -8.29 13.61 18.20
N ALA A 9 -8.57 12.65 17.31
CA ALA A 9 -7.56 11.88 16.62
C ALA A 9 -6.88 12.75 15.55
N LEU A 10 -5.57 13.01 15.73
CA LEU A 10 -4.77 13.75 14.75
C LEU A 10 -4.38 12.89 13.53
N PHE A 11 -4.36 11.57 13.69
CA PHE A 11 -3.94 10.61 12.67
C PHE A 11 -4.97 9.50 12.54
N ASP A 12 -5.08 8.93 11.34
CA ASP A 12 -5.82 7.70 11.08
C ASP A 12 -4.94 6.73 10.26
N SER A 13 -5.30 5.45 10.31
CA SER A 13 -4.58 4.35 9.67
C SER A 13 -5.09 4.10 8.25
N GLN A 14 -4.15 3.94 7.33
CA GLN A 14 -4.41 3.65 5.94
C GLN A 14 -3.54 2.49 5.45
N LEU A 15 -4.10 1.68 4.56
CA LEU A 15 -3.38 0.66 3.83
C LEU A 15 -2.65 1.26 2.64
N ILE A 16 -1.37 0.93 2.50
CA ILE A 16 -0.58 1.29 1.30
C ILE A 16 -1.10 0.49 0.10
N ILE A 17 -1.22 -0.83 0.26
CA ILE A 17 -1.84 -1.75 -0.71
C ILE A 17 -3.22 -2.13 -0.17
N GLY A 18 -4.25 -1.43 -0.68
CA GLY A 18 -5.65 -1.67 -0.30
C GLY A 18 -6.35 -2.76 -1.13
N PRO A 19 -7.60 -3.11 -0.78
CA PRO A 19 -8.36 -4.17 -1.45
C PRO A 19 -8.50 -3.98 -2.97
N THR A 20 -8.71 -2.74 -3.43
CA THR A 20 -8.81 -2.40 -4.86
C THR A 20 -7.52 -2.73 -5.63
N ILE A 21 -6.36 -2.45 -5.03
CA ILE A 21 -5.05 -2.75 -5.65
C ILE A 21 -4.83 -4.27 -5.72
N ILE A 22 -5.19 -5.00 -4.67
CA ILE A 22 -5.12 -6.48 -4.67
C ILE A 22 -6.05 -7.07 -5.72
N ALA A 23 -7.29 -6.59 -5.81
CA ALA A 23 -8.24 -7.01 -6.83
C ALA A 23 -7.76 -6.73 -8.26
N GLY A 24 -6.88 -5.73 -8.45
CA GLY A 24 -6.27 -5.42 -9.75
C GLY A 24 -4.96 -6.16 -10.07
N SER A 25 -4.32 -6.84 -9.12
CA SER A 25 -3.03 -7.53 -9.33
C SER A 25 -3.15 -9.05 -9.23
N ASN A 26 -2.80 -9.78 -10.31
CA ASN A 26 -2.79 -11.24 -10.27
C ASN A 26 -1.69 -11.75 -9.33
N LEU A 27 -0.50 -11.15 -9.40
CA LEU A 27 0.62 -11.48 -8.52
C LEU A 27 0.23 -11.40 -7.04
N LEU A 28 -0.33 -10.28 -6.58
CA LEU A 28 -0.70 -10.14 -5.16
C LEU A 28 -1.77 -11.14 -4.72
N ARG A 29 -2.76 -11.42 -5.57
CA ARG A 29 -3.77 -12.45 -5.26
C ARG A 29 -3.15 -13.84 -5.14
N HIS A 30 -2.22 -14.16 -6.04
CA HIS A 30 -1.50 -15.44 -5.98
C HIS A 30 -0.68 -15.53 -4.68
N LEU A 31 0.16 -14.53 -4.40
CA LEU A 31 1.00 -14.47 -3.19
C LEU A 31 0.15 -14.55 -1.91
N GLN A 32 -1.03 -13.92 -1.89
CA GLN A 32 -1.97 -14.02 -0.77
C GLN A 32 -2.55 -15.44 -0.64
N ALA A 33 -2.93 -16.07 -1.75
CA ALA A 33 -3.49 -17.43 -1.74
C ALA A 33 -2.49 -18.48 -1.24
N VAL A 34 -1.19 -18.28 -1.50
CA VAL A 34 -0.12 -19.17 -0.99
C VAL A 34 0.42 -18.75 0.38
N GLY A 35 -0.11 -17.69 0.99
CA GLY A 35 0.24 -17.24 2.34
C GLY A 35 1.51 -16.39 2.45
N GLU A 36 2.05 -15.92 1.32
CA GLU A 36 3.29 -15.14 1.24
C GLU A 36 3.05 -13.61 1.29
N PHE A 37 1.80 -13.18 1.16
CA PHE A 37 1.39 -11.79 1.31
C PHE A 37 0.14 -11.66 2.20
N ASP A 38 0.19 -10.78 3.19
CA ASP A 38 -0.94 -10.43 4.05
C ASP A 38 -1.22 -8.92 4.00
N ILE A 39 -2.44 -8.57 3.58
CA ILE A 39 -2.93 -7.19 3.52
C ILE A 39 -2.92 -6.53 4.91
N ASN A 40 -3.13 -7.30 5.98
CA ASN A 40 -3.22 -6.80 7.34
C ASN A 40 -1.85 -6.76 8.03
N SER A 41 -0.77 -7.13 7.33
CA SER A 41 0.58 -7.11 7.90
C SER A 41 0.98 -5.69 8.31
N ALA A 42 1.69 -5.57 9.44
CA ALA A 42 2.12 -4.28 9.98
C ALA A 42 2.85 -3.37 8.96
N PRO A 43 3.70 -3.89 8.04
CA PRO A 43 4.33 -3.06 7.02
C PRO A 43 3.35 -2.35 6.06
N ASN A 44 2.15 -2.90 5.85
CA ASN A 44 1.15 -2.34 4.95
C ASN A 44 0.34 -1.18 5.56
N TRP A 45 0.47 -0.96 6.86
CA TRP A 45 -0.21 0.12 7.56
C TRP A 45 0.68 1.36 7.65
N LEU A 46 0.06 2.51 7.40
CA LEU A 46 0.63 3.84 7.57
C LEU A 46 -0.35 4.72 8.34
N TYR A 47 0.15 5.48 9.30
CA TYR A 47 -0.65 6.47 10.03
C TYR A 47 -0.38 7.85 9.42
N LEU A 48 -1.44 8.50 8.93
CA LEU A 48 -1.35 9.80 8.27
C LEU A 48 -2.23 10.83 8.98
N PRO A 49 -1.86 12.12 8.96
CA PRO A 49 -2.67 13.19 9.52
C PRO A 49 -4.06 13.24 8.87
N ILE A 50 -5.09 13.47 9.67
CA ILE A 50 -6.47 13.61 9.16
C ILE A 50 -6.69 15.00 8.55
N GLU A 51 -6.14 16.03 9.19
CA GLU A 51 -6.31 17.44 8.82
C GLU A 51 -5.26 17.89 7.79
N GLN A 52 -5.71 18.60 6.73
CA GLN A 52 -4.81 19.08 5.67
C GLN A 52 -3.78 20.06 6.18
N ALA A 53 -4.20 21.04 7.00
CA ALA A 53 -3.28 22.03 7.56
C ALA A 53 -2.16 21.38 8.39
N PHE A 54 -2.46 20.28 9.08
CA PHE A 54 -1.49 19.55 9.88
C PHE A 54 -0.56 18.68 9.02
N ALA A 55 -1.09 18.06 7.95
CA ALA A 55 -0.27 17.38 6.95
C ALA A 55 0.72 18.33 6.26
N ASP A 56 0.26 19.54 5.91
CA ASP A 56 1.09 20.59 5.31
C ASP A 56 2.20 21.07 6.26
N GLU A 57 1.89 21.21 7.55
CA GLU A 57 2.87 21.56 8.60
C GLU A 57 3.96 20.47 8.75
N LEU A 58 3.54 19.20 8.68
CA LEU A 58 4.46 18.05 8.76
C LEU A 58 5.17 17.74 7.44
N GLY A 59 4.73 18.31 6.32
CA GLY A 59 5.26 18.05 4.99
C GLY A 59 5.03 16.62 4.50
N CYS A 60 3.88 16.01 4.83
CA CYS A 60 3.54 14.63 4.48
C CYS A 60 2.17 14.51 3.79
N ALA A 61 1.87 13.32 3.29
CA ALA A 61 0.54 13.02 2.74
C ALA A 61 -0.54 13.05 3.83
N ARG A 62 -1.74 13.51 3.47
CA ARG A 62 -2.93 13.44 4.32
C ARG A 62 -3.61 12.07 4.18
N TYR A 63 -4.20 11.60 5.28
CA TYR A 63 -5.11 10.46 5.29
C TYR A 63 -6.30 10.70 4.34
N VAL A 64 -6.67 9.64 3.62
CA VAL A 64 -7.94 9.57 2.89
C VAL A 64 -8.56 8.20 3.06
N GLN A 65 -9.90 8.15 3.06
CA GLN A 65 -10.64 6.88 3.06
C GLN A 65 -10.37 6.10 1.77
N GLU A 66 -10.37 6.79 0.63
CA GLU A 66 -10.13 6.20 -0.68
C GLU A 66 -9.07 7.02 -1.43
N PRO A 67 -7.94 6.41 -1.84
CA PRO A 67 -6.95 7.06 -2.68
C PRO A 67 -7.50 7.46 -4.05
N ILE A 68 -7.00 8.56 -4.61
CA ILE A 68 -7.27 8.95 -6.00
C ILE A 68 -6.88 7.86 -7.01
N ASP A 69 -7.55 7.86 -8.16
CA ASP A 69 -7.31 6.90 -9.23
C ASP A 69 -5.85 6.86 -9.69
N ALA A 70 -5.16 8.00 -9.72
CA ALA A 70 -3.77 8.08 -10.15
C ALA A 70 -2.83 7.26 -9.23
N TYR A 71 -3.05 7.29 -7.91
CA TYR A 71 -2.30 6.47 -6.96
C TYR A 71 -2.55 4.98 -7.23
N THR A 72 -3.82 4.60 -7.34
CA THR A 72 -4.23 3.21 -7.58
C THR A 72 -3.66 2.68 -8.89
N GLN A 73 -3.73 3.47 -9.98
CA GLN A 73 -3.18 3.10 -11.28
C GLN A 73 -1.66 2.99 -11.25
N GLY A 74 -0.96 3.92 -10.60
CA GLY A 74 0.50 3.86 -10.44
C GLY A 74 0.94 2.61 -9.70
N MET A 75 0.27 2.27 -8.60
CA MET A 75 0.52 1.02 -7.86
C MET A 75 0.32 -0.22 -8.73
N LEU A 76 -0.78 -0.29 -9.49
CA LEU A 76 -1.06 -1.40 -10.38
C LEU A 76 -0.01 -1.53 -11.51
N GLN A 77 0.49 -0.41 -12.04
CA GLN A 77 1.55 -0.42 -13.04
C GLN A 77 2.86 -0.99 -12.50
N GLN A 78 3.26 -0.59 -11.29
CA GLN A 78 4.48 -1.13 -10.65
C GLN A 78 4.33 -2.62 -10.34
N LEU A 79 3.17 -3.04 -9.82
CA LEU A 79 2.89 -4.45 -9.57
C LEU A 79 2.87 -5.28 -10.86
N ALA A 80 2.33 -4.74 -11.96
CA ALA A 80 2.36 -5.40 -13.26
C ALA A 80 3.79 -5.53 -13.80
N ALA A 81 4.68 -4.57 -13.53
CA ALA A 81 6.10 -4.69 -13.87
C ALA A 81 6.81 -5.78 -13.07
N ILE A 82 6.50 -5.92 -11.77
CA ILE A 82 7.00 -7.03 -10.94
C ILE A 82 6.45 -8.36 -11.47
N GLU A 83 5.15 -8.44 -11.77
CA GLU A 83 4.50 -9.63 -12.33
C GLU A 83 5.15 -10.06 -13.65
N ALA A 84 5.46 -9.12 -14.54
CA ALA A 84 6.10 -9.40 -15.84
C ALA A 84 7.59 -9.77 -15.74
N SER A 85 8.22 -9.62 -14.57
CA SER A 85 9.61 -10.02 -14.36
C SER A 85 9.77 -11.54 -14.31
N PRO A 86 10.99 -12.09 -14.54
CA PRO A 86 11.24 -13.52 -14.39
C PRO A 86 10.84 -14.07 -13.02
N ASP A 87 11.08 -13.31 -11.95
CA ASP A 87 10.71 -13.72 -10.59
C ASP A 87 9.20 -13.66 -10.36
N GLY A 88 8.51 -12.67 -10.94
CA GLY A 88 7.05 -12.60 -10.89
C GLY A 88 6.39 -13.77 -11.60
N GLN A 89 6.84 -14.10 -12.81
CA GLN A 89 6.34 -15.25 -13.55
C GLN A 89 6.69 -16.57 -12.87
N GLY A 90 7.92 -16.74 -12.39
CA GLY A 90 8.33 -17.93 -11.64
C GLY A 90 7.52 -18.11 -10.35
N ALA A 91 7.19 -17.03 -9.65
CA ALA A 91 6.31 -17.07 -8.49
C ALA A 91 4.90 -17.59 -8.86
N LEU A 92 4.32 -17.10 -9.96
CA LEU A 92 3.02 -17.58 -10.46
C LEU A 92 3.05 -19.06 -10.87
N GLU A 93 4.20 -19.56 -11.31
CA GLU A 93 4.43 -20.97 -11.63
C GLU A 93 4.70 -21.84 -10.38
N GLY A 94 4.82 -21.23 -9.19
CA GLY A 94 5.08 -21.90 -7.93
C GLY A 94 6.56 -22.19 -7.65
N ASP A 95 7.49 -21.57 -8.39
CA ASP A 95 8.91 -21.64 -8.06
C ASP A 95 9.20 -20.90 -6.75
N LEU A 96 9.72 -21.63 -5.75
CA LEU A 96 9.94 -21.08 -4.42
C LEU A 96 10.98 -19.96 -4.41
N GLY A 97 12.05 -20.09 -5.20
CA GLY A 97 13.09 -19.06 -5.27
C GLY A 97 12.58 -17.75 -5.87
N SER A 98 11.80 -17.87 -6.93
CA SER A 98 11.13 -16.75 -7.59
C SER A 98 10.05 -16.13 -6.70
N THR A 99 9.32 -16.94 -5.94
CA THR A 99 8.33 -16.48 -4.94
C THR A 99 8.98 -15.58 -3.90
N VAL A 100 10.10 -16.01 -3.30
CA VAL A 100 10.84 -15.21 -2.32
C VAL A 100 11.25 -13.85 -2.92
N ARG A 101 11.83 -13.86 -4.13
CA ARG A 101 12.28 -12.62 -4.78
C ARG A 101 11.13 -11.70 -5.22
N ALA A 102 10.01 -12.26 -5.66
CA ALA A 102 8.81 -11.50 -6.00
C ALA A 102 8.19 -10.83 -4.75
N VAL A 103 8.13 -11.54 -3.63
CA VAL A 103 7.68 -10.98 -2.35
C VAL A 103 8.61 -9.86 -1.88
N GLU A 104 9.93 -10.03 -2.00
CA GLU A 104 10.90 -8.99 -1.71
C GLU A 104 10.70 -7.74 -2.59
N ALA A 105 10.44 -7.92 -3.89
CA ALA A 105 10.14 -6.81 -4.80
C ALA A 105 8.86 -6.05 -4.40
N VAL A 106 7.80 -6.77 -3.99
CA VAL A 106 6.57 -6.15 -3.48
C VAL A 106 6.82 -5.38 -2.19
N ARG A 107 7.63 -5.92 -1.26
CA ARG A 107 8.02 -5.22 -0.03
C ARG A 107 8.83 -3.96 -0.32
N MET A 108 9.79 -4.01 -1.23
CA MET A 108 10.55 -2.84 -1.65
C MET A 108 9.67 -1.74 -2.26
N LEU A 109 8.66 -2.12 -3.07
CA LEU A 109 7.67 -1.17 -3.57
C LEU A 109 6.88 -0.53 -2.43
N GLN A 110 6.40 -1.33 -1.47
CA GLN A 110 5.67 -0.83 -0.30
C GLN A 110 6.51 0.14 0.53
N ASP A 111 7.78 -0.18 0.80
CA ASP A 111 8.69 0.68 1.56
C ASP A 111 8.96 2.00 0.82
N THR A 112 9.15 1.93 -0.51
CA THR A 112 9.36 3.13 -1.35
C THR A 112 8.14 4.05 -1.30
N VAL A 113 6.94 3.49 -1.47
CA VAL A 113 5.68 4.26 -1.42
C VAL A 113 5.45 4.84 -0.03
N LYS A 114 5.75 4.08 1.03
CA LYS A 114 5.66 4.55 2.41
C LYS A 114 6.53 5.79 2.64
N VAL A 115 7.79 5.74 2.21
CA VAL A 115 8.71 6.87 2.33
C VAL A 115 8.21 8.07 1.52
N ALA A 116 7.74 7.85 0.28
CA ALA A 116 7.21 8.92 -0.55
C ALA A 116 5.98 9.61 0.06
N LEU A 117 5.07 8.86 0.68
CA LEU A 117 3.91 9.40 1.40
C LEU A 117 4.33 10.19 2.65
N ILE A 118 5.30 9.68 3.42
CA ILE A 118 5.81 10.36 4.62
C ILE A 118 6.52 11.67 4.25
N ASN A 119 7.23 11.71 3.12
CA ASN A 119 7.96 12.90 2.67
C ASN A 119 7.10 13.87 1.85
N GLY A 120 5.83 13.54 1.58
CA GLY A 120 4.96 14.36 0.73
C GLY A 120 5.30 14.32 -0.77
N ASP A 121 6.20 13.42 -1.19
CA ASP A 121 6.56 13.19 -2.60
C ASP A 121 5.41 12.51 -3.37
N LEU A 122 4.51 11.84 -2.65
CA LEU A 122 3.31 11.21 -3.17
C LEU A 122 2.09 11.67 -2.38
N VAL A 123 0.97 11.86 -3.07
CA VAL A 123 -0.31 12.26 -2.48
C VAL A 123 -1.40 11.25 -2.79
N LEU A 124 -2.41 11.21 -1.93
CA LEU A 124 -3.55 10.32 -2.04
C LEU A 124 -4.86 11.06 -2.35
N ALA A 125 -4.82 12.41 -2.35
CA ALA A 125 -5.93 13.34 -2.59
C ALA A 125 -5.55 14.37 -3.65
#